data_AF-A4I108-F1
#
_entry.id   AF-A4I108-F1
#
_cell.length_a   1.000
_cell.length_b   1.000
_cell.length_c   1.000
_cell.angle_alpha   90.00
_cell.angle_beta   90.00
_cell.angle_gamma   90.00
#
_symmetry.space_group_name_H-M   'P 1'
#
loop_
_entity.id
_entity.type
_entity.pdbx_description
1 polymer ?
#
loop_
_entity_poly.entity_id
_entity_poly.type
_entity_poly.pdbx_seq_one_letter_code
_entity_poly.pdbx_strand_id
1 'polypeptide(L)'
;MKRSSNGDAAEAHHPALAFHREVLIIQQWTKIRRDFLQALEAVAASRVVQWREPRKLWRHAQEALGKWILSQVARVHLPARDEPHKDPSRGTPSAARLREAEIRFFPSADQLRHAMTNARGAHASSAAATGSSVIKGKQDLRTYDEQLVRDLSIKSNGTYNSAAVAALVQLVKNFSLAKRCVAAAEAIEAGMQGVTPTQALKPRIRRLEADDPQRTPQQQRIAGPIAEVSVQWPRHWRREQCRDCPPVSLPWAAMEKLRMCYDFFSEASEQARYDKGVFSADARQLRFQLRAATVILRYEGGLATGSLQLCADTRLKQHLHAAGYHVMDLCASPINAYMKTPQPGTFKGAASDSDGAVAEEVPNHFCSAFYDTDQYFGSIGSAVAVDPQRIYSDAVINPDGKPLLLTLDVPYDEDLCELLFQKLVRDMRSAMASTGAAAAVVDYVLVLPLWWDIRLKIEKRFFGGTGGVAKSSSSSPSAGPLDVAQVVQRRAAMLQEGYRVPYSWPEALAAAAGDARTATAAAASDAWVCFDGVFIDNGYGYFCTTTNKWLHGVTATEVIGLAQPRASPQLKRALDSFYVVPASSPPST
;
A
#
# COMPACT_ATOMS: atom_id res chain seq x y z
N MET A 1 18.07 -7.30 34.78
CA MET A 1 18.26 -7.61 33.35
C MET A 1 19.48 -8.52 33.19
N LYS A 2 19.29 -9.82 32.92
CA LYS A 2 20.40 -10.74 32.60
C LYS A 2 20.71 -10.65 31.11
N ARG A 3 21.97 -10.35 30.80
CA ARG A 3 22.58 -10.36 29.46
C ARG A 3 22.23 -11.68 28.77
N SER A 4 21.77 -11.63 27.52
CA SER A 4 21.69 -12.83 26.68
C SER A 4 23.08 -13.44 26.55
N SER A 5 23.16 -14.76 26.36
CA SER A 5 24.39 -15.55 26.31
C SER A 5 25.37 -15.17 25.18
N ASN A 6 25.01 -14.22 24.33
CA ASN A 6 25.92 -13.49 23.46
C ASN A 6 26.01 -12.06 23.98
N GLY A 7 27.14 -11.69 24.58
CA GLY A 7 27.37 -10.36 25.16
C GLY A 7 27.12 -9.22 24.17
N ASP A 8 26.50 -8.16 24.68
CA ASP A 8 26.58 -6.76 24.22
C ASP A 8 25.97 -6.32 22.88
N ALA A 9 24.86 -6.91 22.44
CA ALA A 9 23.97 -6.21 21.52
C ALA A 9 22.52 -6.25 22.02
N ALA A 10 21.97 -5.08 22.33
CA ALA A 10 20.53 -4.96 22.55
C ALA A 10 19.79 -5.40 21.29
N GLU A 11 18.70 -6.16 21.46
CA GLU A 11 17.95 -6.72 20.35
C GLU A 11 17.53 -5.60 19.37
N ALA A 12 17.88 -5.76 18.09
CA ALA A 12 17.65 -4.74 17.07
C ALA A 12 16.17 -4.28 16.96
N HIS A 13 15.24 -5.18 17.31
CA HIS A 13 13.80 -4.92 17.27
C HIS A 13 13.22 -4.48 18.61
N HIS A 14 14.02 -4.21 19.65
CA HIS A 14 13.52 -3.70 20.93
C HIS A 14 12.68 -2.41 20.71
N PRO A 15 11.48 -2.25 21.31
CA PRO A 15 10.58 -1.13 21.03
C PRO A 15 11.24 0.26 21.10
N ALA A 16 12.09 0.48 22.12
CA ALA A 16 12.84 1.74 22.27
C ALA A 16 13.84 1.99 21.15
N LEU A 17 14.55 0.95 20.69
CA LEU A 17 15.53 1.06 19.61
C LEU A 17 14.84 1.21 18.26
N ALA A 18 13.70 0.55 18.04
CA ALA A 18 12.88 0.71 16.85
C ALA A 18 12.41 2.16 16.71
N PHE A 19 11.88 2.78 17.78
CA PHE A 19 11.48 4.18 17.75
C PHE A 19 12.66 5.12 17.51
N HIS A 20 13.79 4.93 18.19
CA HIS A 20 14.99 5.76 17.97
C HIS A 20 15.47 5.67 16.52
N ARG A 21 15.55 4.45 15.97
CA ARG A 21 15.90 4.22 14.57
C ARG A 21 14.93 4.93 13.62
N GLU A 22 13.63 4.89 13.91
CA GLU A 22 12.63 5.56 13.07
C GLU A 22 12.80 7.08 13.07
N VAL A 23 13.15 7.69 14.22
CA VAL A 23 13.49 9.12 14.24
C VAL A 23 14.67 9.41 13.30
N LEU A 24 15.72 8.59 13.31
CA LEU A 24 16.86 8.75 12.41
C LEU A 24 16.44 8.57 10.93
N ILE A 25 15.55 7.61 10.64
CA ILE A 25 14.97 7.41 9.30
C ILE A 25 14.27 8.69 8.84
N ILE A 26 13.38 9.26 9.66
CA ILE A 26 12.63 10.47 9.30
C ILE A 26 13.57 11.67 9.11
N GLN A 27 14.61 11.80 9.93
CA GLN A 27 15.63 12.84 9.76
C GLN A 27 16.33 12.75 8.41
N GLN A 28 16.84 11.56 8.06
CA GLN A 28 17.51 11.36 6.76
C GLN A 28 16.53 11.57 5.60
N TRP A 29 15.30 11.08 5.73
CA TRP A 29 14.31 11.20 4.66
C TRP A 29 13.85 12.63 4.43
N THR A 30 13.65 13.40 5.50
CA THR A 30 13.32 14.83 5.42
C THR A 30 14.44 15.62 4.75
N LYS A 31 15.71 15.27 4.99
CA LYS A 31 16.86 15.85 4.29
C LYS A 31 16.83 15.52 2.79
N ILE A 32 16.64 14.24 2.43
CA ILE A 32 16.55 13.83 1.01
C ILE A 32 15.41 14.56 0.30
N ARG A 33 14.24 14.68 0.93
CA ARG A 33 13.08 15.40 0.37
C ARG A 33 13.37 16.89 0.13
N ARG A 34 14.06 17.55 1.06
CA ARG A 34 14.46 18.95 0.91
C ARG A 34 15.44 19.13 -0.24
N ASP A 35 16.46 18.29 -0.31
CA ASP A 35 17.46 18.34 -1.38
C ASP A 35 16.80 18.10 -2.75
N PHE A 36 15.82 17.20 -2.81
CA PHE A 36 15.09 16.93 -4.04
C PHE A 36 14.20 18.10 -4.46
N LEU A 37 13.48 18.72 -3.51
CA LEU A 37 12.71 19.93 -3.79
C LEU A 37 13.59 21.04 -4.36
N GLN A 38 14.77 21.27 -3.76
CA GLN A 38 15.74 22.23 -4.28
C GLN A 38 16.22 21.89 -5.70
N ALA A 39 16.42 20.60 -6.00
CA ALA A 39 16.76 20.17 -7.36
C ALA A 39 15.62 20.46 -8.36
N LEU A 40 14.36 20.24 -7.98
CA LEU A 40 13.20 20.54 -8.81
C LEU A 40 13.01 22.05 -9.04
N GLU A 41 13.33 22.87 -8.04
CA GLU A 41 13.32 24.33 -8.14
C GLU A 41 14.46 24.83 -9.06
N ALA A 42 15.64 24.24 -8.95
CA ALA A 42 16.79 24.59 -9.79
C ALA A 42 16.55 24.28 -11.27
N VAL A 43 15.93 23.13 -11.59
CA VAL A 43 15.58 22.84 -12.99
C VAL A 43 14.49 23.78 -13.51
N ALA A 44 13.53 24.19 -12.67
CA ALA A 44 12.53 25.17 -13.07
C ALA A 44 13.15 26.54 -13.41
N ALA A 45 14.19 26.96 -12.69
CA ALA A 45 14.89 28.22 -12.93
C ALA A 45 15.53 28.29 -14.33
N SER A 46 15.90 27.15 -14.93
CA SER A 46 16.38 27.07 -16.32
C SER A 46 15.30 27.38 -17.38
N ARG A 47 14.03 27.48 -16.98
CA ARG A 47 12.84 27.65 -17.84
C ARG A 47 12.56 26.52 -18.85
N VAL A 48 13.42 25.50 -18.93
CA VAL A 48 13.24 24.32 -19.77
C VAL A 48 12.08 23.45 -19.24
N VAL A 49 12.07 23.21 -17.93
CA VAL A 49 10.99 22.49 -17.25
C VAL A 49 10.02 23.53 -16.66
N GLN A 50 8.75 23.43 -17.04
CA GLN A 50 7.68 24.27 -16.49
C GLN A 50 6.69 23.38 -15.76
N TRP A 51 6.54 23.57 -14.46
CA TRP A 51 5.60 22.81 -13.63
C TRP A 51 4.17 23.29 -13.88
N ARG A 52 3.21 22.36 -14.04
CA ARG A 52 1.77 22.70 -14.17
C ARG A 52 1.25 23.37 -12.91
N GLU A 53 1.72 22.92 -11.75
CA GLU A 53 1.33 23.44 -10.43
C GLU A 53 2.57 23.86 -9.62
N PRO A 54 3.25 24.98 -9.97
CA PRO A 54 4.54 25.35 -9.36
C PRO A 54 4.44 25.58 -7.84
N ARG A 55 3.27 25.97 -7.33
CA ARG A 55 3.02 26.15 -5.89
C ARG A 55 2.86 24.83 -5.11
N LYS A 56 2.75 23.69 -5.80
CA LYS A 56 2.56 22.36 -5.20
C LYS A 56 3.78 21.45 -5.39
N LEU A 57 4.93 22.01 -5.76
CA LEU A 57 6.13 21.23 -6.04
C LEU A 57 6.59 20.37 -4.86
N TRP A 58 6.46 20.87 -3.64
CA TRP A 58 6.74 20.11 -2.41
C TRP A 58 5.90 18.82 -2.31
N ARG A 59 4.63 18.88 -2.70
CA ARG A 59 3.72 17.74 -2.70
C ARG A 59 4.13 16.73 -3.77
N HIS A 60 4.43 17.23 -4.96
CA HIS A 60 4.87 16.39 -6.08
C HIS A 60 6.18 15.66 -5.77
N ALA A 61 7.12 16.33 -5.10
CA ALA A 61 8.37 15.75 -4.61
C ALA A 61 8.10 14.63 -3.59
N GLN A 62 7.26 14.88 -2.59
CA GLN A 62 6.93 13.88 -1.56
C GLN A 62 6.27 12.64 -2.15
N GLU A 63 5.29 12.82 -3.05
CA GLU A 63 4.60 11.72 -3.73
C GLU A 63 5.58 10.90 -4.57
N ALA A 64 6.38 11.54 -5.43
CA ALA A 64 7.26 10.83 -6.35
C ALA A 64 8.37 10.06 -5.62
N LEU A 65 8.94 10.64 -4.56
CA LEU A 65 9.92 9.95 -3.72
C LEU A 65 9.29 8.83 -2.89
N GLY A 66 8.06 9.02 -2.41
CA GLY A 66 7.29 8.01 -1.66
C GLY A 66 6.97 6.77 -2.51
N LYS A 67 6.57 6.99 -3.77
CA LYS A 67 6.37 5.91 -4.75
C LYS A 67 7.68 5.17 -5.01
N TRP A 68 8.75 5.90 -5.34
CA TRP A 68 10.05 5.29 -5.61
C TRP A 68 10.54 4.41 -4.46
N ILE A 69 10.44 4.87 -3.20
CA ILE A 69 10.91 4.04 -2.07
C ILE A 69 10.03 2.80 -1.87
N LEU A 70 8.71 2.91 -2.05
CA LEU A 70 7.80 1.77 -2.00
C LEU A 70 8.11 0.74 -3.09
N SER A 71 8.35 1.19 -4.33
CA SER A 71 8.69 0.31 -5.43
C SER A 71 10.02 -0.40 -5.18
N GLN A 72 11.03 0.27 -4.65
CA GLN A 72 12.29 -0.38 -4.30
C GLN A 72 12.13 -1.38 -3.16
N VAL A 73 11.41 -1.02 -2.09
CA VAL A 73 11.15 -1.93 -0.97
C VAL A 73 10.42 -3.18 -1.45
N ALA A 74 9.39 -3.05 -2.30
CA ALA A 74 8.71 -4.19 -2.90
C ALA A 74 9.65 -5.08 -3.72
N ARG A 75 10.57 -4.51 -4.50
CA ARG A 75 11.55 -5.31 -5.26
C ARG A 75 12.50 -6.10 -4.36
N VAL A 76 12.84 -5.57 -3.19
CA VAL A 76 13.70 -6.25 -2.22
C VAL A 76 12.99 -7.44 -1.55
N HIS A 77 11.67 -7.38 -1.43
CA HIS A 77 10.85 -8.50 -0.96
C HIS A 77 10.74 -9.66 -1.96
N LEU A 78 11.10 -9.46 -3.23
CA LEU A 78 11.02 -10.53 -4.23
C LEU A 78 12.09 -11.61 -3.95
N PRO A 79 11.71 -12.91 -4.02
CA PRO A 79 12.67 -13.99 -3.85
C PRO A 79 13.74 -13.98 -4.94
N ALA A 80 14.96 -14.38 -4.58
CA ALA A 80 16.06 -14.60 -5.52
C ALA A 80 15.67 -15.61 -6.60
N ARG A 81 15.93 -15.32 -7.88
CA ARG A 81 15.67 -16.27 -8.99
C ARG A 81 16.43 -17.60 -8.84
N ASP A 82 17.57 -17.58 -8.16
CA ASP A 82 18.52 -18.69 -8.10
C ASP A 82 18.64 -19.34 -6.71
N GLU A 83 17.73 -19.10 -5.75
CA GLU A 83 17.73 -19.94 -4.56
C GLU A 83 17.20 -21.33 -4.93
N PRO A 84 18.03 -22.40 -4.89
CA PRO A 84 17.53 -23.73 -5.15
C PRO A 84 16.52 -24.06 -4.04
N HIS A 85 15.37 -24.62 -4.40
CA HIS A 85 14.45 -25.30 -3.48
C HIS A 85 15.07 -26.51 -2.72
N LYS A 86 16.40 -26.57 -2.59
CA LYS A 86 17.14 -27.70 -2.01
C LYS A 86 17.27 -27.67 -0.50
N ASP A 87 16.76 -26.65 0.18
CA ASP A 87 16.74 -26.63 1.64
C ASP A 87 15.30 -26.43 2.17
N PRO A 88 14.55 -27.52 2.46
CA PRO A 88 13.20 -27.43 3.01
C PRO A 88 13.16 -26.67 4.35
N SER A 89 14.29 -26.50 5.03
CA SER A 89 14.40 -25.71 6.27
C SER A 89 14.36 -24.19 6.02
N ARG A 90 14.82 -23.69 4.87
CA ARG A 90 14.73 -22.27 4.48
C ARG A 90 13.34 -21.85 4.00
N GLY A 91 12.53 -22.81 3.57
CA GLY A 91 11.10 -22.62 3.29
C GLY A 91 10.23 -22.52 4.55
N THR A 92 10.81 -22.62 5.75
CA THR A 92 10.02 -22.53 6.97
C THR A 92 9.46 -21.11 7.16
N PRO A 93 8.19 -20.98 7.62
CA PRO A 93 7.56 -19.72 7.99
C PRO A 93 8.45 -18.73 8.74
N SER A 94 9.33 -19.25 9.60
CA SER A 94 10.25 -18.46 10.42
C SER A 94 11.34 -17.78 9.62
N ALA A 95 11.97 -18.46 8.66
CA ALA A 95 13.07 -17.90 7.88
C ALA A 95 12.59 -16.78 6.94
N ALA A 96 11.43 -16.94 6.32
CA ALA A 96 10.80 -15.90 5.50
C ALA A 96 10.48 -14.65 6.33
N ARG A 97 9.86 -14.82 7.51
CA ARG A 97 9.55 -13.71 8.42
C ARG A 97 10.80 -12.98 8.89
N LEU A 98 11.89 -13.70 9.16
CA LEU A 98 13.17 -13.09 9.55
C LEU A 98 13.75 -12.23 8.41
N ARG A 99 13.73 -12.72 7.16
CA ARG A 99 14.17 -11.92 6.00
C ARG A 99 13.32 -10.68 5.81
N GLU A 100 12.00 -10.79 5.92
CA GLU A 100 11.12 -9.63 5.79
C GLU A 100 11.34 -8.59 6.91
N ALA A 101 11.67 -9.03 8.12
CA ALA A 101 11.97 -8.13 9.24
C ALA A 101 13.29 -7.36 9.07
N GLU A 102 14.19 -7.82 8.19
CA GLU A 102 15.44 -7.11 7.85
C GLU A 102 15.24 -6.04 6.77
N ILE A 103 14.10 -6.05 6.07
CA ILE A 103 13.79 -5.07 5.03
C ILE A 103 13.21 -3.81 5.70
N ARG A 104 13.99 -2.74 5.68
CA ARG A 104 13.69 -1.45 6.32
C ARG A 104 13.24 -0.41 5.30
N PHE A 105 12.93 0.80 5.79
CA PHE A 105 12.54 1.94 4.95
C PHE A 105 13.56 2.29 3.86
N PHE A 106 14.86 2.27 4.19
CA PHE A 106 15.95 2.44 3.22
C PHE A 106 16.58 1.09 2.90
N PRO A 107 16.39 0.56 1.67
CA PRO A 107 17.13 -0.61 1.22
C PRO A 107 18.65 -0.37 1.27
N SER A 108 19.38 -1.37 1.78
CA SER A 108 20.85 -1.39 1.74
C SER A 108 21.38 -1.52 0.32
N ALA A 109 22.67 -1.23 0.13
CA ALA A 109 23.32 -1.40 -1.16
C ALA A 109 23.24 -2.84 -1.68
N ASP A 110 23.37 -3.84 -0.80
CA ASP A 110 23.24 -5.25 -1.15
C ASP A 110 21.81 -5.60 -1.57
N GLN A 111 20.81 -5.10 -0.83
CA GLN A 111 19.39 -5.31 -1.15
C GLN A 111 19.03 -4.70 -2.51
N LEU A 112 19.47 -3.47 -2.81
CA LEU A 112 19.23 -2.84 -4.12
C LEU A 112 19.94 -3.59 -5.26
N ARG A 113 21.18 -4.03 -5.05
CA ARG A 113 21.91 -4.84 -6.03
C ARG A 113 21.23 -6.18 -6.28
N HIS A 114 20.68 -6.80 -5.23
CA HIS A 114 19.97 -8.06 -5.35
C HIS A 114 18.62 -7.91 -6.08
N ALA A 115 17.83 -6.90 -5.70
CA ALA A 115 16.58 -6.54 -6.37
C ALA A 115 16.78 -6.31 -7.88
N MET A 116 17.87 -5.64 -8.25
CA MET A 116 18.30 -5.43 -9.63
C MET A 116 18.56 -6.72 -10.40
N THR A 117 19.22 -7.70 -9.78
CA THR A 117 19.52 -8.99 -10.44
C THR A 117 18.26 -9.82 -10.69
N ASN A 118 17.27 -9.75 -9.80
CA ASN A 118 16.03 -10.53 -9.89
C ASN A 118 15.02 -9.94 -10.89
N ALA A 119 15.06 -8.62 -11.11
CA ALA A 119 14.12 -7.92 -11.97
C ALA A 119 14.41 -8.02 -13.49
N ARG A 120 15.31 -8.91 -13.94
CA ARG A 120 15.53 -9.21 -15.38
C ARG A 120 14.36 -9.97 -16.02
N GLY A 121 13.19 -9.34 -16.05
CA GLY A 121 12.01 -9.66 -16.86
C GLY A 121 11.41 -8.37 -17.44
N ALA A 122 11.12 -8.38 -18.75
CA ALA A 122 10.39 -7.40 -19.57
C ALA A 122 10.97 -6.00 -19.94
N HIS A 123 11.94 -5.38 -19.23
CA HIS A 123 12.42 -4.01 -19.60
C HIS A 123 13.87 -3.87 -20.07
N ALA A 124 14.50 -4.95 -20.55
CA ALA A 124 15.89 -4.90 -21.01
C ALA A 124 16.14 -4.12 -22.33
N SER A 125 15.11 -3.62 -23.02
CA SER A 125 15.22 -3.20 -24.42
C SER A 125 15.43 -1.70 -24.70
N SER A 126 15.54 -0.80 -23.71
CA SER A 126 15.73 0.64 -24.01
C SER A 126 17.09 1.23 -23.61
N ALA A 127 17.74 0.76 -22.55
CA ALA A 127 18.99 1.37 -22.06
C ALA A 127 20.30 0.77 -22.63
N ALA A 128 20.21 -0.28 -23.47
CA ALA A 128 21.39 -0.93 -24.07
C ALA A 128 22.06 -0.10 -25.18
N ALA A 129 21.55 1.08 -25.52
CA ALA A 129 22.09 1.94 -26.58
C ALA A 129 23.25 2.87 -26.15
N THR A 130 23.77 2.77 -24.93
CA THR A 130 25.00 3.49 -24.54
C THR A 130 26.11 2.51 -24.20
N GLY A 131 26.99 2.27 -25.18
CA GLY A 131 28.15 1.40 -25.10
C GLY A 131 29.21 1.90 -24.12
N SER A 132 28.94 1.79 -22.82
CA SER A 132 29.95 1.97 -21.79
C SER A 132 30.56 0.62 -21.40
N SER A 133 31.83 0.47 -21.78
CA SER A 133 32.75 -0.60 -21.42
C SER A 133 32.67 -0.96 -19.93
N VAL A 134 32.76 -2.26 -19.64
CA VAL A 134 32.86 -2.84 -18.29
C VAL A 134 34.20 -2.42 -17.68
N ILE A 135 34.25 -1.20 -17.12
CA ILE A 135 35.36 -0.79 -16.26
C ILE A 135 35.06 -1.34 -14.86
N LYS A 136 35.85 -2.34 -14.46
CA LYS A 136 36.02 -2.77 -13.07
C LYS A 136 36.21 -1.54 -12.17
N GLY A 137 35.24 -1.19 -11.33
CA GLY A 137 35.43 -0.21 -10.26
C GLY A 137 34.23 0.66 -9.86
N LYS A 138 33.24 0.89 -10.73
CA LYS A 138 31.98 1.58 -10.38
C LYS A 138 30.85 1.01 -11.21
N GLN A 139 30.22 -0.07 -10.74
CA GLN A 139 28.87 -0.36 -11.22
C GLN A 139 27.99 0.77 -10.69
N ASP A 140 27.55 1.67 -11.58
CA ASP A 140 26.49 2.59 -11.22
C ASP A 140 25.33 1.75 -10.68
N LEU A 141 24.87 2.08 -9.46
CA LEU A 141 23.66 1.51 -8.87
C LEU A 141 22.53 1.84 -9.85
N ARG A 142 22.14 0.86 -10.66
CA ARG A 142 21.01 0.95 -11.57
C ARG A 142 19.74 0.74 -10.72
N THR A 143 18.73 1.55 -10.95
CA THR A 143 17.42 1.45 -10.29
C THR A 143 16.33 1.73 -11.31
N TYR A 144 15.08 1.41 -10.95
CA TYR A 144 13.90 1.71 -11.76
C TYR A 144 13.49 3.18 -11.59
N ASP A 145 14.34 4.07 -12.10
CA ASP A 145 14.16 5.52 -12.00
C ASP A 145 13.18 6.06 -13.06
N GLU A 146 12.81 5.24 -14.05
CA GLU A 146 11.88 5.61 -15.11
C GLU A 146 10.53 6.04 -14.55
N GLN A 147 10.03 5.39 -13.48
CA GLN A 147 8.80 5.81 -12.81
C GLN A 147 8.92 7.18 -12.12
N LEU A 148 10.11 7.53 -11.61
CA LEU A 148 10.34 8.86 -11.05
C LEU A 148 10.33 9.93 -12.15
N VAL A 149 10.99 9.66 -13.28
CA VAL A 149 10.96 10.55 -14.47
C VAL A 149 9.53 10.70 -14.98
N ARG A 150 8.80 9.59 -15.05
CA ARG A 150 7.38 9.51 -15.39
C ARG A 150 6.53 10.43 -14.53
N ASP A 151 6.56 10.25 -13.21
CA ASP A 151 5.76 11.03 -12.27
C ASP A 151 6.05 12.54 -12.36
N LEU A 152 7.32 12.92 -12.57
CA LEU A 152 7.70 14.33 -12.75
C LEU A 152 7.20 14.88 -14.09
N SER A 153 7.35 14.12 -15.17
CA SER A 153 6.98 14.59 -16.52
C SER A 153 5.48 14.81 -16.72
N ILE A 154 4.62 14.00 -16.08
CA ILE A 154 3.16 14.22 -16.08
C ILE A 154 2.81 15.56 -15.41
N LYS A 155 3.62 15.99 -14.43
CA LYS A 155 3.42 17.22 -13.64
C LYS A 155 4.09 18.45 -14.25
N SER A 156 4.83 18.30 -15.35
CA SER A 156 5.49 19.39 -16.08
C SER A 156 4.76 19.73 -17.38
N ASN A 157 5.41 20.52 -18.25
CA ASN A 157 5.03 20.79 -19.64
C ASN A 157 5.11 19.54 -20.55
N GLY A 158 4.92 18.34 -20.01
CA GLY A 158 4.68 17.09 -20.73
C GLY A 158 5.85 16.59 -21.58
N THR A 159 5.60 15.49 -22.30
CA THR A 159 6.56 14.83 -23.20
C THR A 159 6.68 15.45 -24.58
N TYR A 160 5.76 16.31 -24.99
CA TYR A 160 5.86 17.03 -26.26
C TYR A 160 7.07 17.98 -26.29
N ASN A 161 7.68 18.26 -25.14
CA ASN A 161 8.96 18.95 -25.03
C ASN A 161 10.08 17.95 -24.68
N SER A 162 10.81 17.47 -25.70
CA SER A 162 11.93 16.54 -25.54
C SER A 162 13.05 17.11 -24.67
N ALA A 163 13.27 18.43 -24.68
CA ALA A 163 14.26 19.08 -23.83
C ALA A 163 13.86 19.06 -22.35
N ALA A 164 12.57 19.22 -22.03
CA ALA A 164 12.07 19.10 -20.67
C ALA A 164 12.26 17.68 -20.12
N VAL A 165 11.91 16.66 -20.92
CA VAL A 165 12.12 15.26 -20.54
C VAL A 165 13.61 14.97 -20.33
N ALA A 166 14.48 15.40 -21.25
CA ALA A 166 15.93 15.23 -21.11
C ALA A 166 16.47 15.90 -19.83
N ALA A 167 15.99 17.10 -19.49
CA ALA A 167 16.35 17.80 -18.27
C ALA A 167 15.88 17.04 -17.01
N LEU A 168 14.69 16.45 -17.02
CA LEU A 168 14.18 15.62 -15.92
C LEU A 168 14.98 14.32 -15.76
N VAL A 169 15.31 13.64 -16.87
CA VAL A 169 16.18 12.45 -16.84
C VAL A 169 17.54 12.80 -16.24
N GLN A 170 18.13 13.92 -16.66
CA GLN A 170 19.41 14.37 -16.13
C GLN A 170 19.32 14.77 -14.65
N LEU A 171 18.22 15.42 -14.24
CA LEU A 171 17.95 15.74 -12.84
C LEU A 171 17.91 14.47 -11.99
N VAL A 172 17.13 13.47 -12.39
CA VAL A 172 16.99 12.22 -11.64
C VAL A 172 18.32 11.48 -11.55
N LYS A 173 19.04 11.37 -12.66
CA LYS A 173 20.38 10.78 -12.72
C LYS A 173 21.37 11.50 -11.80
N ASN A 174 21.41 12.83 -11.83
CA ASN A 174 22.30 13.64 -11.01
C ASN A 174 21.93 13.58 -9.53
N PHE A 175 20.63 13.56 -9.23
CA PHE A 175 20.15 13.47 -7.87
C PHE A 175 20.54 12.15 -7.21
N SER A 176 20.52 11.05 -7.99
CA SER A 176 20.99 9.71 -7.60
C SER A 176 20.36 9.23 -6.28
N LEU A 177 19.04 9.10 -6.29
CA LEU A 177 18.24 8.76 -5.10
C LEU A 177 18.73 7.45 -4.44
N ALA A 178 19.05 6.43 -5.23
CA ALA A 178 19.61 5.17 -4.73
C ALA A 178 20.87 5.36 -3.87
N LYS A 179 21.84 6.16 -4.34
CA LYS A 179 23.07 6.45 -3.59
C LYS A 179 22.77 7.20 -2.28
N ARG A 180 21.80 8.12 -2.32
CA ARG A 180 21.36 8.86 -1.12
C ARG A 180 20.65 7.96 -0.11
N CYS A 181 19.81 7.03 -0.56
CA CYS A 181 19.16 6.04 0.32
C CYS A 181 20.17 5.10 0.97
N VAL A 182 21.20 4.65 0.22
CA VAL A 182 22.30 3.84 0.78
C VAL A 182 23.06 4.63 1.83
N ALA A 183 23.48 5.85 1.51
CA ALA A 183 24.19 6.71 2.47
C ALA A 183 23.33 7.02 3.72
N ALA A 184 22.02 7.17 3.55
CA ALA A 184 21.08 7.32 4.66
C ALA A 184 21.02 6.06 5.53
N ALA A 185 20.92 4.87 4.93
CA ALA A 185 20.94 3.60 5.65
C ALA A 185 22.24 3.44 6.47
N GLU A 186 23.39 3.71 5.87
CA GLU A 186 24.70 3.68 6.53
C GLU A 186 24.78 4.69 7.70
N ALA A 187 24.28 5.92 7.49
CA ALA A 187 24.23 6.95 8.53
C ALA A 187 23.32 6.56 9.69
N ILE A 188 22.22 5.85 9.42
CA ILE A 188 21.33 5.33 10.46
C ILE A 188 22.02 4.20 11.23
N GLU A 189 22.69 3.25 10.57
CA GLU A 189 23.44 2.21 11.29
C GLU A 189 24.53 2.82 12.18
N ALA A 190 25.28 3.81 11.68
CA ALA A 190 26.25 4.56 12.48
C ALA A 190 25.59 5.28 13.65
N GLY A 191 24.43 5.93 13.44
CA GLY A 191 23.66 6.59 14.51
C GLY A 191 23.08 5.64 15.55
N MET A 192 22.90 4.36 15.21
CA MET A 192 22.43 3.32 16.13
C MET A 192 23.57 2.66 16.92
N GLN A 193 24.83 2.83 16.52
CA GLN A 193 25.97 2.24 17.23
C GLN A 193 26.03 2.75 18.67
N GLY A 194 26.04 1.82 19.63
CA GLY A 194 26.12 2.14 21.06
C GLY A 194 24.82 2.66 21.69
N VAL A 195 23.73 2.81 20.94
CA VAL A 195 22.45 3.23 21.51
C VAL A 195 21.84 2.08 22.32
N THR A 196 21.68 2.29 23.62
CA THR A 196 20.98 1.33 24.50
C THR A 196 19.50 1.69 24.64
N PRO A 197 18.62 0.73 24.98
CA PRO A 197 17.19 1.01 25.21
C PRO A 197 16.92 2.13 26.22
N THR A 198 17.79 2.29 27.23
CA THR A 198 17.70 3.36 28.23
C THR A 198 18.08 4.74 27.72
N GLN A 199 18.92 4.80 26.68
CA GLN A 199 19.38 6.04 26.04
C GLN A 199 18.58 6.40 24.79
N ALA A 200 17.74 5.47 24.30
CA ALA A 200 16.91 5.70 23.13
C ALA A 200 15.96 6.89 23.32
N LEU A 201 15.58 7.51 22.19
CA LEU A 201 14.63 8.61 22.18
C LEU A 201 13.26 8.08 22.60
N LYS A 202 12.40 8.98 23.11
CA LYS A 202 11.05 8.63 23.56
C LYS A 202 10.01 9.41 22.77
N PRO A 203 8.86 8.81 22.46
CA PRO A 203 7.77 9.53 21.84
C PRO A 203 7.08 10.43 22.86
N ARG A 204 6.66 11.60 22.41
CA ARG A 204 5.69 12.45 23.10
C ARG A 204 4.40 12.42 22.30
N ILE A 205 3.38 11.79 22.87
CA ILE A 205 2.05 11.63 22.25
C ILE A 205 1.07 12.54 22.97
N ARG A 206 0.34 13.36 22.21
CA ARG A 206 -0.71 14.25 22.72
C ARG A 206 -2.03 13.93 22.04
N ARG A 207 -3.13 13.96 22.80
CA ARG A 207 -4.47 14.00 22.25
C ARG A 207 -4.89 15.47 22.13
N LEU A 208 -5.27 15.90 20.94
CA LEU A 208 -5.81 17.24 20.70
C LEU A 208 -7.27 17.08 20.29
N GLU A 209 -8.19 17.73 21.00
CA GLU A 209 -9.63 17.70 20.69
C GLU A 209 -9.96 18.51 19.44
N ALA A 210 -11.14 18.30 18.85
CA ALA A 210 -11.53 18.87 17.56
C ALA A 210 -11.50 20.40 17.53
N ASP A 211 -11.84 21.02 18.66
CA ASP A 211 -11.92 22.45 18.92
C ASP A 211 -10.63 23.05 19.50
N ASP A 212 -9.56 22.26 19.65
CA ASP A 212 -8.30 22.74 20.21
C ASP A 212 -7.69 23.85 19.32
N PRO A 213 -7.50 25.09 19.83
CA PRO A 213 -6.99 26.21 19.06
C PRO A 213 -5.53 26.04 18.63
N GLN A 214 -4.80 25.08 19.21
CA GLN A 214 -3.42 24.77 18.84
C GLN A 214 -3.32 23.92 17.57
N ARG A 215 -4.44 23.42 17.02
CA ARG A 215 -4.42 22.66 15.77
C ARG A 215 -3.91 23.51 14.61
N THR A 216 -2.89 23.01 13.94
CA THR A 216 -2.39 23.56 12.67
C THR A 216 -3.47 23.47 11.57
N PRO A 217 -3.37 24.27 10.50
CA PRO A 217 -4.31 24.20 9.36
C PRO A 217 -4.40 22.82 8.71
N GLN A 218 -3.33 22.01 8.77
CA GLN A 218 -3.36 20.63 8.28
C GLN A 218 -4.14 19.72 9.23
N GLN A 219 -3.94 19.85 10.54
CA GLN A 219 -4.65 19.09 11.58
C GLN A 219 -6.16 19.40 11.61
N GLN A 220 -6.55 20.65 11.33
CA GLN A 220 -7.97 21.06 11.24
C GLN A 220 -8.75 20.33 10.13
N ARG A 221 -8.05 19.73 9.15
CA ARG A 221 -8.69 18.94 8.10
C ARG A 221 -9.14 17.56 8.59
N ILE A 222 -8.60 17.08 9.71
CA ILE A 222 -8.91 15.78 10.29
C ILE A 222 -10.17 15.89 11.16
N ALA A 223 -11.18 15.08 10.88
CA ALA A 223 -12.41 15.07 11.67
C ALA A 223 -12.22 14.38 13.02
N GLY A 224 -12.76 14.99 14.07
CA GLY A 224 -12.70 14.47 15.44
C GLY A 224 -11.35 14.69 16.13
N PRO A 225 -11.12 14.08 17.30
CA PRO A 225 -9.86 14.15 18.03
C PRO A 225 -8.69 13.57 17.22
N ILE A 226 -7.48 14.08 17.45
CA ILE A 226 -6.24 13.63 16.79
C ILE A 226 -5.19 13.20 17.81
N ALA A 227 -4.40 12.21 17.43
CA ALA A 227 -3.14 11.88 18.11
C ALA A 227 -2.01 12.63 17.40
N GLU A 228 -1.34 13.53 18.10
CA GLU A 228 -0.09 14.13 17.65
C GLU A 228 1.08 13.35 18.24
N VAL A 229 2.00 12.93 17.37
CA VAL A 229 3.22 12.22 17.76
C VAL A 229 4.42 13.11 17.45
N SER A 230 5.27 13.32 18.46
CA SER A 230 6.52 14.06 18.38
C SER A 230 7.62 13.34 19.16
N VAL A 231 8.85 13.84 19.08
CA VAL A 231 10.00 13.27 19.78
C VAL A 231 10.29 14.07 21.05
N GLN A 232 10.48 13.36 22.16
CA GLN A 232 11.03 13.95 23.39
C GLN A 232 12.55 14.03 23.29
N TRP A 233 13.04 15.18 22.86
CA TRP A 233 14.47 15.43 22.69
C TRP A 233 15.20 15.61 24.04
N PRO A 234 16.40 15.03 24.20
CA PRO A 234 17.25 15.31 25.36
C PRO A 234 17.64 16.78 25.43
N ARG A 235 17.62 17.39 26.62
CA ARG A 235 17.94 18.82 26.81
C ARG A 235 19.34 19.21 26.36
N HIS A 236 20.28 18.28 26.36
CA HIS A 236 21.68 18.52 25.97
C HIS A 236 21.89 18.44 24.45
N TRP A 237 20.89 18.03 23.67
CA TRP A 237 21.00 18.00 22.20
C TRP A 237 20.83 19.40 21.62
N ARG A 238 21.68 19.72 20.65
CA ARG A 238 21.62 21.00 19.94
C ARG A 238 20.43 21.05 18.99
N ARG A 239 20.00 22.27 18.65
CA ARG A 239 18.86 22.49 17.75
C ARG A 239 19.05 21.83 16.39
N GLU A 240 20.28 21.75 15.88
CA GLU A 240 20.56 21.06 14.61
C GLU A 240 20.31 19.54 14.71
N GLN A 241 20.57 18.93 15.87
CA GLN A 241 20.36 17.49 16.11
C GLN A 241 18.88 17.14 16.26
N CYS A 242 18.07 18.09 16.74
CA CYS A 242 16.63 17.93 16.92
C CYS A 242 15.81 18.34 15.68
N ARG A 243 16.48 18.71 14.58
CA ARG A 243 15.81 19.12 13.33
C ARG A 243 15.30 17.89 12.57
N ASP A 244 14.50 18.13 11.54
CA ASP A 244 14.20 17.19 10.46
C ASP A 244 13.36 15.96 10.86
N CYS A 245 12.78 15.95 12.06
CA CYS A 245 11.72 15.03 12.44
C CYS A 245 10.50 15.83 12.96
N PRO A 246 9.70 16.43 12.06
CA PRO A 246 8.52 17.20 12.46
C PRO A 246 7.48 16.32 13.15
N PRO A 247 6.60 16.91 14.00
CA PRO A 247 5.48 16.18 14.55
C PRO A 247 4.54 15.73 13.43
N VAL A 248 3.93 14.56 13.63
CA VAL A 248 2.95 13.97 12.72
C VAL A 248 1.62 13.78 13.44
N SER A 249 0.53 13.61 12.69
CA SER A 249 -0.80 13.47 13.28
C SER A 249 -1.67 12.51 12.50
N LEU A 250 -2.50 11.78 13.23
CA LEU A 250 -3.55 10.93 12.68
C LEU A 250 -4.83 11.07 13.50
N PRO A 251 -5.99 10.63 12.99
CA PRO A 251 -7.21 10.60 13.77
C PRO A 251 -7.05 9.71 15.00
N TRP A 252 -7.62 10.11 16.13
CA TRP A 252 -7.55 9.34 17.37
C TRP A 252 -8.14 7.92 17.21
N ALA A 253 -9.17 7.76 16.38
CA ALA A 253 -9.75 6.45 16.06
C ALA A 253 -8.71 5.47 15.47
N ALA A 254 -7.75 5.94 14.68
CA ALA A 254 -6.67 5.10 14.18
C ALA A 254 -5.65 4.75 15.29
N MET A 255 -5.43 5.63 16.27
CA MET A 255 -4.62 5.31 17.46
C MET A 255 -5.29 4.23 18.33
N GLU A 256 -6.62 4.27 18.47
CA GLU A 256 -7.38 3.22 19.16
C GLU A 256 -7.38 1.91 18.39
N LYS A 257 -7.44 1.97 17.05
CA LYS A 257 -7.25 0.77 16.21
C LYS A 257 -5.88 0.14 16.44
N LEU A 258 -4.80 0.94 16.44
CA LEU A 258 -3.45 0.45 16.73
C LEU A 258 -3.36 -0.21 18.12
N ARG A 259 -4.03 0.36 19.12
CA ARG A 259 -4.11 -0.23 20.47
C ARG A 259 -4.70 -1.63 20.44
N MET A 260 -5.90 -1.74 19.87
CA MET A 260 -6.65 -2.99 19.76
C MET A 260 -5.82 -4.05 19.02
N CYS A 261 -5.15 -3.67 17.93
CA CYS A 261 -4.28 -4.58 17.18
C CYS A 261 -3.05 -5.01 17.99
N TYR A 262 -2.38 -4.07 18.68
CA TYR A 262 -1.20 -4.38 19.51
C TYR A 262 -1.54 -5.34 20.65
N ASP A 263 -2.66 -5.08 21.33
CA ASP A 263 -3.13 -5.90 22.44
C ASP A 263 -3.42 -7.34 22.00
N PHE A 264 -3.99 -7.51 20.80
CA PHE A 264 -4.29 -8.83 20.25
C PHE A 264 -3.07 -9.56 19.70
N PHE A 265 -2.23 -8.90 18.90
CA PHE A 265 -1.15 -9.56 18.18
C PHE A 265 0.18 -9.64 18.94
N SER A 266 0.45 -8.70 19.86
CA SER A 266 1.82 -8.47 20.36
C SER A 266 1.96 -8.43 21.86
N GLU A 267 0.99 -7.89 22.60
CA GLU A 267 1.16 -7.54 24.01
C GLU A 267 1.68 -8.71 24.85
N ALA A 268 1.04 -9.87 24.75
CA ALA A 268 1.42 -11.06 25.52
C ALA A 268 2.86 -11.52 25.20
N SER A 269 3.23 -11.54 23.91
CA SER A 269 4.57 -11.96 23.49
C SER A 269 5.65 -10.96 23.89
N GLU A 270 5.37 -9.66 23.78
CA GLU A 270 6.32 -8.61 24.18
C GLU A 270 6.43 -8.49 25.70
N GLN A 271 5.34 -8.68 26.46
CA GLN A 271 5.37 -8.74 27.91
C GLN A 271 6.27 -9.90 28.38
N ALA A 272 6.07 -11.11 27.85
CA ALA A 272 6.92 -12.26 28.17
C ALA A 272 8.40 -12.02 27.84
N ARG A 273 8.67 -11.24 26.78
CA ARG A 273 10.02 -10.95 26.32
C ARG A 273 10.75 -9.90 27.15
N TYR A 274 10.07 -8.81 27.50
CA TYR A 274 10.71 -7.62 28.08
C TYR A 274 10.43 -7.41 29.58
N ASP A 275 9.27 -7.84 30.09
CA ASP A 275 8.86 -7.63 31.49
C ASP A 275 9.18 -8.84 32.36
N LYS A 276 10.46 -9.20 32.47
CA LYS A 276 10.90 -10.34 33.31
C LYS A 276 10.75 -10.04 34.81
N GLY A 277 9.51 -10.10 35.30
CA GLY A 277 9.13 -9.96 36.71
C GLY A 277 8.60 -8.58 37.14
N VAL A 278 8.36 -7.65 36.20
CA VAL A 278 7.76 -6.33 36.49
C VAL A 278 6.58 -6.11 35.57
N PHE A 279 5.39 -6.49 36.05
CA PHE A 279 4.13 -6.29 35.35
C PHE A 279 3.53 -4.97 35.81
N SER A 280 3.52 -3.96 34.94
CA SER A 280 2.84 -2.69 35.22
C SER A 280 2.08 -2.17 34.00
N ALA A 281 0.96 -1.49 34.26
CA ALA A 281 0.20 -0.80 33.23
C ALA A 281 1.07 0.22 32.48
N ASP A 282 2.00 0.88 33.19
CA ASP A 282 2.96 1.82 32.61
C ASP A 282 3.93 1.16 31.63
N ALA A 283 4.43 -0.05 31.95
CA ALA A 283 5.33 -0.78 31.06
C ALA A 283 4.62 -1.22 29.77
N ARG A 284 3.39 -1.74 29.90
CA ARG A 284 2.52 -2.06 28.75
C ARG A 284 2.24 -0.82 27.90
N GLN A 285 1.83 0.27 28.54
CA GLN A 285 1.56 1.55 27.88
C GLN A 285 2.79 2.06 27.11
N LEU A 286 3.97 1.98 27.71
CA LEU A 286 5.22 2.44 27.10
C LEU A 286 5.58 1.60 25.86
N ARG A 287 5.49 0.27 25.92
CA ARG A 287 5.76 -0.59 24.75
C ARG A 287 4.81 -0.28 23.59
N PHE A 288 3.51 -0.20 23.88
CA PHE A 288 2.52 0.20 22.89
C PHE A 288 2.85 1.56 22.28
N GLN A 289 3.13 2.58 23.09
CA GLN A 289 3.45 3.93 22.60
C GLN A 289 4.69 3.95 21.72
N LEU A 290 5.73 3.17 22.05
CA LEU A 290 6.93 3.05 21.24
C LEU A 290 6.64 2.41 19.88
N ARG A 291 5.87 1.32 19.85
CA ARG A 291 5.48 0.64 18.60
C ARG A 291 4.55 1.52 17.75
N ALA A 292 3.52 2.09 18.35
CA ALA A 292 2.58 2.95 17.65
C ALA A 292 3.30 4.17 17.08
N ALA A 293 4.12 4.87 17.86
CA ALA A 293 4.84 6.04 17.38
C ALA A 293 5.83 5.71 16.25
N THR A 294 6.42 4.51 16.25
CA THR A 294 7.27 4.02 15.15
C THR A 294 6.48 3.91 13.86
N VAL A 295 5.35 3.19 13.87
CA VAL A 295 4.47 3.04 12.69
C VAL A 295 3.94 4.40 12.21
N ILE A 296 3.52 5.25 13.15
CA ILE A 296 2.94 6.56 12.84
C ILE A 296 3.98 7.46 12.16
N LEU A 297 5.22 7.51 12.67
CA LEU A 297 6.31 8.25 12.03
C LEU A 297 6.61 7.68 10.64
N ARG A 298 6.70 6.36 10.49
CA ARG A 298 6.95 5.69 9.21
C ARG A 298 5.94 6.10 8.13
N TYR A 299 4.66 6.04 8.45
CA TYR A 299 3.59 6.25 7.48
C TYR A 299 3.23 7.72 7.26
N GLU A 300 3.07 8.51 8.32
CA GLU A 300 2.68 9.93 8.21
C GLU A 300 3.88 10.86 8.01
N GLY A 301 5.04 10.54 8.59
CA GLY A 301 6.28 11.30 8.40
C GLY A 301 7.09 10.81 7.19
N GLY A 302 7.23 9.49 7.07
CA GLY A 302 8.03 8.83 6.05
C GLY A 302 7.33 8.83 4.68
N LEU A 303 6.21 8.13 4.54
CA LEU A 303 5.50 8.03 3.25
C LEU A 303 4.58 9.21 2.94
N ALA A 304 3.94 9.80 3.95
CA ALA A 304 2.82 10.74 3.80
C ALA A 304 1.66 10.12 3.01
N THR A 305 1.19 8.94 3.46
CA THR A 305 0.31 8.01 2.70
C THR A 305 -1.02 8.56 2.20
N GLY A 306 -1.50 9.71 2.70
CA GLY A 306 -2.80 10.26 2.33
C GLY A 306 -3.02 10.56 0.84
N SER A 307 -2.00 10.48 -0.01
CA SER A 307 -2.09 10.67 -1.47
C SER A 307 -1.61 9.50 -2.32
N LEU A 308 -1.23 8.37 -1.73
CA LEU A 308 -0.54 7.29 -2.46
C LEU A 308 -1.43 6.10 -2.82
N GLN A 309 -2.68 6.05 -2.37
CA GLN A 309 -3.53 4.88 -2.57
C GLN A 309 -5.03 5.21 -2.57
N LEU A 310 -5.79 4.51 -3.42
CA LEU A 310 -7.25 4.40 -3.31
C LEU A 310 -7.58 3.18 -2.44
N CYS A 311 -8.37 3.39 -1.39
CA CYS A 311 -8.82 2.29 -0.54
C CYS A 311 -10.23 1.86 -0.95
N ALA A 312 -10.50 0.56 -0.93
CA ALA A 312 -11.84 0.06 -1.12
C ALA A 312 -12.76 0.58 -0.01
N ASP A 313 -14.02 0.87 -0.37
CA ASP A 313 -15.07 1.24 0.56
C ASP A 313 -15.12 0.22 1.73
N THR A 314 -15.03 0.73 2.97
CA THR A 314 -15.12 -0.12 4.15
C THR A 314 -16.46 -0.87 4.19
N ARG A 315 -17.55 -0.28 3.67
CA ARG A 315 -18.86 -0.92 3.52
C ARG A 315 -18.82 -2.06 2.51
N LEU A 316 -18.01 -1.97 1.46
CA LEU A 316 -17.80 -3.08 0.53
C LEU A 316 -17.12 -4.24 1.24
N LYS A 317 -16.01 -3.99 1.95
CA LYS A 317 -15.27 -5.03 2.71
C LYS A 317 -16.18 -5.70 3.74
N GLN A 318 -16.94 -4.90 4.47
CA GLN A 318 -17.97 -5.32 5.41
C GLN A 318 -19.06 -6.19 4.76
N HIS A 319 -19.60 -5.77 3.62
CA HIS A 319 -20.60 -6.54 2.87
C HIS A 319 -20.05 -7.88 2.39
N LEU A 320 -18.81 -7.91 1.89
CA LEU A 320 -18.15 -9.12 1.43
C LEU A 320 -17.85 -10.08 2.60
N HIS A 321 -17.49 -9.55 3.77
CA HIS A 321 -17.36 -10.34 4.98
C HIS A 321 -18.71 -10.96 5.38
N ALA A 322 -19.79 -10.15 5.39
CA ALA A 322 -21.14 -10.62 5.68
C ALA A 322 -21.65 -11.65 4.65
N ALA A 323 -21.15 -11.57 3.42
CA ALA A 323 -21.43 -12.56 2.38
C ALA A 323 -20.73 -13.91 2.62
N GLY A 324 -19.83 -14.03 3.61
CA GLY A 324 -19.19 -15.28 4.02
C GLY A 324 -17.69 -15.38 3.72
N TYR A 325 -17.05 -14.32 3.23
CA TYR A 325 -15.61 -14.30 3.00
C TYR A 325 -14.81 -13.96 4.26
N HIS A 326 -13.60 -14.50 4.35
CA HIS A 326 -12.53 -13.91 5.15
C HIS A 326 -11.83 -12.84 4.28
N VAL A 327 -12.13 -11.57 4.53
CA VAL A 327 -11.63 -10.44 3.73
C VAL A 327 -10.29 -9.97 4.28
N MET A 328 -9.25 -9.90 3.46
CA MET A 328 -7.90 -9.50 3.90
C MET A 328 -7.26 -8.51 2.91
N ASP A 329 -6.71 -7.41 3.43
CA ASP A 329 -6.05 -6.39 2.59
C ASP A 329 -4.63 -6.80 2.21
N LEU A 330 -4.31 -6.80 0.91
CA LEU A 330 -2.95 -7.03 0.41
C LEU A 330 -2.09 -5.76 0.40
N CYS A 331 -2.70 -4.61 0.12
CA CYS A 331 -1.99 -3.34 0.12
C CYS A 331 -2.51 -2.49 1.27
N ALA A 332 -1.92 -2.61 2.45
CA ALA A 332 -2.37 -1.86 3.61
C ALA A 332 -1.21 -1.46 4.54
N SER A 333 -1.58 -0.78 5.61
CA SER A 333 -0.78 -0.45 6.77
C SER A 333 -1.60 -0.70 8.03
N PRO A 334 -0.96 -0.77 9.22
CA PRO A 334 -1.69 -0.80 10.47
C PRO A 334 -2.71 0.35 10.61
N ILE A 335 -2.50 1.48 9.93
CA ILE A 335 -3.35 2.66 9.99
C ILE A 335 -4.61 2.52 9.11
N ASN A 336 -4.51 1.94 7.91
CA ASN A 336 -5.63 1.88 6.97
C ASN A 336 -6.25 0.49 6.75
N ALA A 337 -5.60 -0.58 7.23
CA ALA A 337 -6.12 -1.94 7.08
C ALA A 337 -7.54 -2.10 7.64
N TYR A 338 -8.33 -2.91 6.95
CA TYR A 338 -9.63 -3.39 7.41
C TYR A 338 -9.45 -4.46 8.51
N MET A 339 -9.45 -3.99 9.76
CA MET A 339 -9.13 -4.83 10.93
C MET A 339 -10.34 -5.42 11.63
N LYS A 340 -11.57 -5.01 11.29
CA LYS A 340 -12.76 -5.35 12.05
C LYS A 340 -13.46 -6.56 11.43
N THR A 341 -13.24 -7.74 12.01
CA THR A 341 -14.00 -8.95 11.67
C THR A 341 -15.37 -8.89 12.36
N PRO A 342 -16.49 -8.65 11.65
CA PRO A 342 -17.81 -8.65 12.27
C PRO A 342 -18.13 -10.06 12.76
N GLN A 343 -18.64 -10.17 13.99
CA GLN A 343 -19.10 -11.47 14.49
C GLN A 343 -20.31 -11.98 13.68
N PRO A 344 -20.45 -13.31 13.52
CA PRO A 344 -21.61 -13.89 12.84
C PRO A 344 -22.93 -13.34 13.42
N GLY A 345 -23.80 -12.83 12.55
CA GLY A 345 -25.13 -12.33 12.92
C GLY A 345 -25.20 -10.87 13.39
N THR A 346 -24.08 -10.14 13.49
CA THR A 346 -24.11 -8.72 13.93
C THR A 346 -24.26 -7.71 12.80
N PHE A 347 -24.34 -8.16 11.55
CA PHE A 347 -24.43 -7.28 10.40
C PHE A 347 -25.84 -6.68 10.25
N LYS A 348 -26.01 -5.42 10.68
CA LYS A 348 -27.15 -4.61 10.25
C LYS A 348 -26.85 -4.09 8.85
N GLY A 349 -27.75 -4.35 7.89
CA GLY A 349 -27.62 -3.85 6.51
C GLY A 349 -27.38 -2.34 6.46
N ALA A 350 -26.81 -1.87 5.35
CA ALA A 350 -26.20 -0.56 5.13
C ALA A 350 -27.04 0.72 5.44
N ALA A 351 -28.27 0.57 5.94
CA ALA A 351 -29.19 1.67 6.26
C ALA A 351 -29.32 1.97 7.77
N SER A 352 -28.63 1.22 8.65
CA SER A 352 -28.71 1.45 10.09
C SER A 352 -27.43 2.10 10.62
N ASP A 353 -27.39 3.43 10.66
CA ASP A 353 -26.42 4.23 11.44
C ASP A 353 -26.65 4.14 12.97
N SER A 354 -27.48 3.19 13.44
CA SER A 354 -27.67 2.97 14.87
C SER A 354 -26.47 2.20 15.46
N ASP A 355 -25.56 2.96 16.08
CA ASP A 355 -24.55 2.49 17.04
C ASP A 355 -25.18 1.48 18.01
N GLY A 356 -24.94 0.20 17.77
CA GLY A 356 -25.59 -0.85 18.56
C GLY A 356 -25.34 -2.24 18.05
N ALA A 357 -24.09 -2.71 18.21
CA ALA A 357 -23.75 -4.09 18.54
C ALA A 357 -22.29 -4.14 19.05
N VAL A 358 -22.16 -4.17 20.38
CA VAL A 358 -20.92 -4.38 21.14
C VAL A 358 -20.55 -5.87 21.07
N ALA A 359 -20.19 -6.36 19.89
CA ALA A 359 -19.50 -7.64 19.78
C ALA A 359 -18.00 -7.35 19.77
N GLU A 360 -17.22 -8.04 20.60
CA GLU A 360 -15.74 -7.91 20.57
C GLU A 360 -15.26 -8.23 19.16
N GLU A 361 -14.89 -7.17 18.43
CA GLU A 361 -14.35 -7.25 17.08
C GLU A 361 -12.92 -7.81 17.19
N VAL A 362 -12.69 -8.97 16.58
CA VAL A 362 -11.36 -9.58 16.54
C VAL A 362 -10.52 -8.89 15.46
N PRO A 363 -9.31 -8.39 15.79
CA PRO A 363 -8.40 -7.79 14.82
C PRO A 363 -8.05 -8.78 13.70
N ASN A 364 -8.12 -8.32 12.47
CA ASN A 364 -7.82 -9.10 11.28
C ASN A 364 -6.34 -8.98 10.85
N HIS A 365 -5.87 -9.88 9.97
CA HIS A 365 -4.54 -9.77 9.37
C HIS A 365 -4.56 -8.92 8.08
N PHE A 366 -3.39 -8.47 7.63
CA PHE A 366 -3.21 -7.76 6.37
C PHE A 366 -1.77 -7.90 5.87
N CYS A 367 -1.51 -7.51 4.63
CA CYS A 367 -0.15 -7.36 4.11
C CYS A 367 0.26 -5.87 4.06
N SER A 368 1.54 -5.60 4.26
CA SER A 368 2.09 -4.25 4.24
C SER A 368 3.51 -4.20 3.69
N ALA A 369 3.97 -2.99 3.35
CA ALA A 369 5.31 -2.78 2.81
C ALA A 369 6.42 -3.01 3.87
N PHE A 370 6.12 -2.78 5.15
CA PHE A 370 7.09 -2.67 6.24
C PHE A 370 6.83 -3.69 7.35
N TYR A 371 7.16 -4.95 7.08
CA TYR A 371 6.99 -6.02 8.06
C TYR A 371 7.75 -5.75 9.39
N ASP A 372 8.89 -5.07 9.31
CA ASP A 372 9.72 -4.72 10.48
C ASP A 372 8.95 -3.94 11.56
N THR A 373 8.06 -3.03 11.16
CA THR A 373 7.24 -2.21 12.06
C THR A 373 5.81 -2.74 12.22
N ASP A 374 5.28 -3.38 11.19
CA ASP A 374 3.84 -3.62 11.08
C ASP A 374 3.41 -4.99 11.60
N GLN A 375 4.35 -5.93 11.73
CA GLN A 375 4.07 -7.27 12.27
C GLN A 375 3.42 -7.20 13.67
N TYR A 376 3.75 -6.16 14.44
CA TYR A 376 3.21 -5.96 15.79
C TYR A 376 1.72 -5.58 15.81
N PHE A 377 1.15 -5.29 14.65
CA PHE A 377 -0.22 -4.85 14.47
C PHE A 377 -1.02 -5.75 13.52
N GLY A 378 -0.49 -6.92 13.13
CA GLY A 378 -1.20 -7.90 12.30
C GLY A 378 -0.72 -8.02 10.85
N SER A 379 0.38 -7.36 10.48
CA SER A 379 0.98 -7.59 9.16
C SER A 379 1.52 -9.01 9.05
N ILE A 380 1.23 -9.68 7.94
CA ILE A 380 1.77 -11.01 7.60
C ILE A 380 2.92 -10.93 6.57
N GLY A 381 3.26 -9.74 6.11
CA GLY A 381 4.36 -9.51 5.17
C GLY A 381 3.96 -8.72 3.93
N SER A 382 4.83 -8.75 2.92
CA SER A 382 4.64 -8.01 1.66
C SER A 382 3.73 -8.74 0.66
N ALA A 383 2.78 -8.03 0.05
CA ALA A 383 1.87 -8.59 -0.96
C ALA A 383 2.58 -9.28 -2.15
N VAL A 384 3.78 -8.82 -2.52
CA VAL A 384 4.56 -9.42 -3.60
C VAL A 384 5.27 -10.72 -3.21
N ALA A 385 5.33 -11.03 -1.91
CA ALA A 385 6.03 -12.19 -1.35
C ALA A 385 5.08 -13.24 -0.73
N VAL A 386 3.93 -12.83 -0.20
CA VAL A 386 2.98 -13.76 0.45
C VAL A 386 2.33 -14.73 -0.53
N ASP A 387 2.12 -15.97 -0.09
CA ASP A 387 1.42 -17.02 -0.83
C ASP A 387 -0.05 -17.14 -0.36
N PRO A 388 -1.05 -16.84 -1.21
CA PRO A 388 -2.46 -16.95 -0.86
C PRO A 388 -2.92 -18.35 -0.43
N GLN A 389 -2.33 -19.41 -0.98
CA GLN A 389 -2.69 -20.79 -0.63
C GLN A 389 -2.29 -21.11 0.80
N ARG A 390 -1.12 -20.62 1.21
CA ARG A 390 -0.66 -20.71 2.58
C ARG A 390 -1.51 -19.87 3.53
N ILE A 391 -1.94 -18.67 3.13
CA ILE A 391 -2.84 -17.83 3.94
C ILE A 391 -4.17 -18.54 4.19
N TYR A 392 -4.74 -19.14 3.14
CA TYR A 392 -6.00 -19.87 3.25
C TYR A 392 -5.94 -21.03 4.26
N SER A 393 -4.81 -21.74 4.29
CA SER A 393 -4.58 -22.92 5.15
C SER A 393 -4.02 -22.62 6.53
N ASP A 394 -3.63 -21.37 6.81
CA ASP A 394 -3.07 -20.98 8.11
C ASP A 394 -4.20 -20.79 9.14
N ALA A 395 -4.29 -21.70 10.11
CA ALA A 395 -5.33 -21.68 11.15
C ALA A 395 -5.25 -20.45 12.09
N VAL A 396 -4.15 -19.70 12.09
CA VAL A 396 -4.05 -18.43 12.85
C VAL A 396 -4.68 -17.29 12.05
N ILE A 397 -4.55 -17.32 10.72
CA ILE A 397 -5.04 -16.25 9.85
C ILE A 397 -6.50 -16.51 9.47
N ASN A 398 -6.83 -17.74 9.06
CA ASN A 398 -8.15 -18.16 8.63
C ASN A 398 -8.64 -19.38 9.46
N PRO A 399 -8.93 -19.19 10.76
CA PRO A 399 -9.27 -20.29 11.67
C PRO A 399 -10.50 -21.11 11.22
N ASP A 400 -11.46 -20.44 10.58
CA ASP A 400 -12.72 -21.05 10.14
C ASP A 400 -12.61 -21.72 8.75
N GLY A 401 -11.47 -21.61 8.07
CA GLY A 401 -11.30 -22.11 6.70
C GLY A 401 -12.26 -21.46 5.68
N LYS A 402 -12.69 -20.22 5.94
CA LYS A 402 -13.62 -19.48 5.08
C LYS A 402 -12.98 -19.19 3.71
N PRO A 403 -13.77 -19.05 2.64
CA PRO A 403 -13.29 -18.51 1.37
C PRO A 403 -12.51 -17.22 1.60
N LEU A 404 -11.28 -17.16 1.07
CA LEU A 404 -10.41 -16.00 1.22
C LEU A 404 -10.75 -14.98 0.13
N LEU A 405 -10.97 -13.73 0.53
CA LEU A 405 -11.10 -12.61 -0.38
C LEU A 405 -9.97 -11.62 -0.14
N LEU A 406 -9.10 -11.49 -1.15
CA LEU A 406 -7.95 -10.61 -1.09
C LEU A 406 -8.24 -9.29 -1.78
N THR A 407 -8.21 -8.20 -1.01
CA THR A 407 -8.46 -6.84 -1.51
C THR A 407 -7.14 -6.17 -1.87
N LEU A 408 -7.02 -5.76 -3.14
CA LEU A 408 -5.94 -4.96 -3.68
C LEU A 408 -6.42 -3.52 -3.83
N ASP A 409 -6.25 -2.77 -2.76
CA ASP A 409 -6.39 -1.31 -2.74
C ASP A 409 -5.14 -0.72 -3.42
N VAL A 410 -5.22 -0.40 -4.71
CA VAL A 410 -3.98 -0.31 -5.49
C VAL A 410 -3.26 1.03 -5.30
N PRO A 411 -1.94 1.01 -5.05
CA PRO A 411 -1.14 2.23 -4.94
C PRO A 411 -1.05 2.96 -6.28
N TYR A 412 -0.98 4.29 -6.24
CA TYR A 412 -0.77 5.15 -7.42
C TYR A 412 0.66 5.06 -7.98
N ASP A 413 1.23 3.86 -8.09
CA ASP A 413 2.59 3.59 -8.51
C ASP A 413 2.57 2.47 -9.54
N GLU A 414 2.81 2.82 -10.82
CA GLU A 414 2.74 1.88 -11.94
C GLU A 414 3.80 0.76 -11.82
N ASP A 415 4.93 1.07 -11.20
CA ASP A 415 6.08 0.19 -11.03
C ASP A 415 5.78 -0.87 -9.96
N LEU A 416 5.15 -0.44 -8.86
CA LEU A 416 4.62 -1.34 -7.84
C LEU A 416 3.43 -2.17 -8.36
N CYS A 417 2.57 -1.58 -9.20
CA CYS A 417 1.48 -2.29 -9.86
C CYS A 417 1.99 -3.41 -10.74
N GLU A 418 3.03 -3.17 -11.55
CA GLU A 418 3.65 -4.22 -12.37
C GLU A 418 4.06 -5.42 -11.51
N LEU A 419 4.69 -5.19 -10.35
CA LEU A 419 5.09 -6.27 -9.44
C LEU A 419 3.88 -7.02 -8.85
N LEU A 420 2.91 -6.28 -8.32
CA LEU A 420 1.72 -6.84 -7.68
C LEU A 420 0.87 -7.65 -8.66
N PHE A 421 0.65 -7.14 -9.87
CA PHE A 421 -0.19 -7.82 -10.86
C PHE A 421 0.51 -8.97 -11.57
N GLN A 422 1.82 -8.88 -11.81
CA GLN A 422 2.59 -10.06 -12.24
C GLN A 422 2.55 -11.18 -11.20
N LYS A 423 2.58 -10.82 -9.91
CA LYS A 423 2.39 -11.78 -8.81
C LYS A 423 0.96 -12.35 -8.82
N LEU A 424 -0.06 -11.51 -8.90
CA LEU A 424 -1.46 -11.96 -9.01
C LEU A 424 -1.66 -12.93 -10.18
N VAL A 425 -1.12 -12.62 -11.36
CA VAL A 425 -1.20 -13.47 -12.54
C VAL A 425 -0.54 -14.85 -12.29
N ARG A 426 0.57 -14.90 -11.55
CA ARG A 426 1.20 -16.17 -11.15
C ARG A 426 0.34 -16.95 -10.15
N ASP A 427 -0.26 -16.26 -9.18
CA ASP A 427 -1.14 -16.89 -8.20
C ASP A 427 -2.39 -17.48 -8.86
N MET A 428 -3.01 -16.73 -9.77
CA MET A 428 -4.17 -17.19 -10.55
C MET A 428 -3.85 -18.47 -11.33
N ARG A 429 -2.70 -18.51 -12.02
CA ARG A 429 -2.25 -19.70 -12.75
C ARG A 429 -1.98 -20.88 -11.81
N SER A 430 -1.38 -20.63 -10.66
CA SER A 430 -1.05 -21.68 -9.67
C SER A 430 -2.32 -22.27 -9.04
N ALA A 431 -3.33 -21.45 -8.78
CA ALA A 431 -4.64 -21.89 -8.29
C ALA A 431 -5.41 -22.73 -9.32
N MET A 432 -5.18 -22.54 -10.63
CA MET A 432 -5.75 -23.41 -11.66
C MET A 432 -5.03 -24.75 -11.80
N ALA A 433 -3.74 -24.82 -11.45
CA ALA A 433 -2.94 -26.04 -11.56
C ALA A 433 -3.16 -27.03 -10.40
N SER A 434 -3.78 -26.59 -9.29
CA SER A 434 -3.99 -27.40 -8.09
C SER A 434 -5.23 -28.28 -8.23
N THR A 435 -5.06 -29.47 -8.81
CA THR A 435 -6.12 -30.48 -8.94
C THR A 435 -6.19 -31.37 -7.69
N GLY A 436 -7.02 -31.00 -6.70
CA GLY A 436 -7.21 -31.75 -5.47
C GLY A 436 -8.50 -31.39 -4.70
N ALA A 437 -9.06 -32.34 -3.95
CA ALA A 437 -10.46 -32.40 -3.47
C ALA A 437 -10.89 -31.40 -2.37
N ALA A 438 -10.10 -30.36 -2.09
CA ALA A 438 -10.53 -29.18 -1.35
C ALA A 438 -9.66 -28.00 -1.79
N ALA A 439 -9.77 -27.61 -3.07
CA ALA A 439 -9.01 -26.49 -3.59
C ALA A 439 -9.32 -25.24 -2.75
N ALA A 440 -8.28 -24.59 -2.22
CA ALA A 440 -8.44 -23.33 -1.51
C ALA A 440 -9.24 -22.36 -2.38
N VAL A 441 -10.20 -21.67 -1.78
CA VAL A 441 -11.01 -20.69 -2.48
C VAL A 441 -10.39 -19.32 -2.24
N VAL A 442 -9.71 -18.79 -3.26
CA VAL A 442 -9.04 -17.50 -3.20
C VAL A 442 -9.55 -16.59 -4.31
N ASP A 443 -10.29 -15.57 -3.92
CA ASP A 443 -10.82 -14.53 -4.80
C ASP A 443 -10.12 -13.20 -4.57
N TYR A 444 -10.25 -12.29 -5.53
CA TYR A 444 -9.68 -10.95 -5.46
C TYR A 444 -10.69 -9.86 -5.80
N VAL A 445 -10.58 -8.73 -5.11
CA VAL A 445 -11.19 -7.47 -5.51
C VAL A 445 -10.09 -6.43 -5.70
N LEU A 446 -10.01 -5.87 -6.90
CA LEU A 446 -9.05 -4.83 -7.25
C LEU A 446 -9.78 -3.49 -7.25
N VAL A 447 -9.21 -2.48 -6.59
CA VAL A 447 -9.69 -1.10 -6.63
C VAL A 447 -8.60 -0.21 -7.19
N LEU A 448 -8.85 0.34 -8.38
CA LEU A 448 -7.86 0.96 -9.24
C LEU A 448 -8.28 2.38 -9.61
N PRO A 449 -7.35 3.34 -9.74
CA PRO A 449 -7.62 4.52 -10.55
C PRO A 449 -7.89 4.15 -12.01
N LEU A 450 -8.88 4.80 -12.64
CA LEU A 450 -9.23 4.61 -14.06
C LEU A 450 -8.19 5.22 -15.03
N TRP A 451 -6.92 5.21 -14.67
CA TRP A 451 -5.83 5.66 -15.54
C TRP A 451 -5.30 4.52 -16.40
N TRP A 452 -5.56 3.27 -16.00
CA TRP A 452 -5.08 2.08 -16.69
C TRP A 452 -6.21 1.52 -17.56
N ASP A 453 -6.01 1.47 -18.88
CA ASP A 453 -6.95 0.85 -19.82
C ASP A 453 -6.81 -0.68 -19.74
N ILE A 454 -7.48 -1.31 -18.76
CA ILE A 454 -7.51 -2.76 -18.61
C ILE A 454 -8.67 -3.31 -19.46
N ARG A 455 -8.30 -3.92 -20.59
CA ARG A 455 -9.24 -4.45 -21.57
C ARG A 455 -9.69 -5.88 -21.23
N LEU A 456 -10.38 -6.03 -20.11
CA LEU A 456 -11.01 -7.29 -19.75
C LEU A 456 -12.09 -7.66 -20.77
N LYS A 457 -12.22 -8.96 -21.05
CA LYS A 457 -13.24 -9.49 -21.97
C LYS A 457 -14.63 -9.63 -21.31
N ILE A 458 -15.01 -8.71 -20.41
CA ILE A 458 -16.34 -8.65 -19.76
C ILE A 458 -16.93 -7.25 -19.95
N GLU A 459 -18.26 -7.10 -19.96
CA GLU A 459 -18.88 -5.79 -20.13
C GLU A 459 -18.67 -4.94 -18.88
N LYS A 460 -18.07 -3.75 -19.05
CA LYS A 460 -17.86 -2.79 -17.96
C LYS A 460 -19.19 -2.16 -17.57
N ARG A 461 -19.51 -2.15 -16.28
CA ARG A 461 -20.67 -1.45 -15.71
C ARG A 461 -20.27 -0.04 -15.33
N PHE A 462 -21.03 0.95 -15.78
CA PHE A 462 -20.69 2.36 -15.55
C PHE A 462 -21.59 3.01 -14.50
N PHE A 463 -20.99 3.78 -13.59
CA PHE A 463 -21.64 4.47 -12.49
C PHE A 463 -21.16 5.94 -12.44
N GLY A 464 -21.98 6.93 -12.82
CA GLY A 464 -21.57 8.34 -12.71
C GLY A 464 -22.62 9.38 -13.15
N GLY A 465 -22.41 10.63 -12.73
CA GLY A 465 -23.01 11.85 -13.29
C GLY A 465 -24.50 12.15 -12.97
N THR A 466 -24.84 13.45 -12.88
CA THR A 466 -26.18 14.01 -12.60
C THR A 466 -27.18 13.78 -13.72
N GLY A 467 -27.62 12.53 -13.85
CA GLY A 467 -28.76 12.10 -14.67
C GLY A 467 -29.50 10.89 -14.09
N GLY A 468 -29.18 10.46 -12.85
CA GLY A 468 -29.69 9.20 -12.32
C GLY A 468 -29.62 9.10 -10.79
N VAL A 469 -30.22 10.06 -10.08
CA VAL A 469 -30.73 9.78 -8.73
C VAL A 469 -32.22 10.06 -8.77
N ALA A 470 -32.98 8.98 -9.00
CA ALA A 470 -34.33 8.75 -8.50
C ALA A 470 -35.10 10.01 -8.05
N LYS A 471 -35.60 10.78 -9.02
CA LYS A 471 -36.94 11.35 -8.93
C LYS A 471 -37.67 11.06 -10.24
N SER A 472 -38.66 10.17 -10.13
CA SER A 472 -39.83 10.05 -11.00
C SER A 472 -39.63 9.60 -12.46
N SER A 473 -40.21 8.42 -12.74
CA SER A 473 -40.84 7.99 -14.00
C SER A 473 -40.02 7.88 -15.29
N SER A 474 -40.00 6.65 -15.81
CA SER A 474 -39.79 6.22 -17.20
C SER A 474 -38.39 6.35 -17.83
N SER A 475 -37.92 5.22 -18.36
CA SER A 475 -36.70 4.98 -19.17
C SER A 475 -35.35 5.25 -18.50
N SER A 476 -34.65 4.17 -18.14
CA SER A 476 -33.23 4.19 -17.82
C SER A 476 -32.42 4.80 -18.98
N PRO A 477 -31.61 5.85 -18.78
CA PRO A 477 -30.57 6.19 -19.72
C PRO A 477 -29.39 5.27 -19.42
N SER A 478 -29.31 4.11 -20.09
CA SER A 478 -28.02 3.45 -20.24
C SER A 478 -27.13 4.42 -21.01
N ALA A 479 -26.09 4.99 -20.38
CA ALA A 479 -25.03 5.62 -21.14
C ALA A 479 -24.53 4.61 -22.18
N GLY A 480 -24.62 4.96 -23.46
CA GLY A 480 -24.32 4.00 -24.54
C GLY A 480 -22.89 3.45 -24.40
N PRO A 481 -22.60 2.20 -24.83
CA PRO A 481 -21.27 1.60 -24.72
C PRO A 481 -20.12 2.45 -25.29
N LEU A 482 -20.44 3.26 -26.32
CA LEU A 482 -19.51 4.20 -26.95
C LEU A 482 -19.06 5.32 -26.00
N ASP A 483 -19.91 5.77 -25.08
CA ASP A 483 -19.57 6.84 -24.12
C ASP A 483 -18.61 6.33 -23.05
N VAL A 484 -18.86 5.12 -22.51
CA VAL A 484 -17.98 4.47 -21.53
C VAL A 484 -16.58 4.28 -22.10
N ALA A 485 -16.45 3.74 -23.31
CA ALA A 485 -15.15 3.53 -23.97
C ALA A 485 -14.39 4.84 -24.15
N GLN A 486 -15.08 5.91 -24.57
CA GLN A 486 -14.47 7.24 -24.73
C GLN A 486 -13.99 7.82 -23.40
N VAL A 487 -14.76 7.65 -22.32
CA VAL A 487 -14.37 8.15 -21.00
C VAL A 487 -13.16 7.39 -20.46
N VAL A 488 -13.16 6.05 -20.54
CA VAL A 488 -12.00 5.22 -20.15
C VAL A 488 -10.77 5.64 -20.95
N GLN A 489 -10.89 5.76 -22.28
CA GLN A 489 -9.78 6.15 -23.15
C GLN A 489 -9.27 7.56 -22.82
N ARG A 490 -10.15 8.52 -22.54
CA ARG A 490 -9.77 9.89 -22.16
C ARG A 490 -9.02 9.92 -20.83
N ARG A 491 -9.44 9.13 -19.85
CA ARG A 491 -8.75 9.04 -18.55
C ARG A 491 -7.41 8.33 -18.65
N ALA A 492 -7.33 7.26 -19.45
CA ALA A 492 -6.08 6.56 -19.73
C ALA A 492 -5.09 7.39 -20.56
N ALA A 493 -5.57 8.33 -21.37
CA ALA A 493 -4.72 9.21 -22.16
C ALA A 493 -3.79 10.11 -21.32
N MET A 494 -4.11 10.36 -20.05
CA MET A 494 -3.20 11.07 -19.14
C MET A 494 -1.85 10.37 -19.00
N LEU A 495 -1.84 9.03 -19.05
CA LEU A 495 -0.62 8.24 -19.06
C LEU A 495 0.17 8.39 -20.39
N GLN A 496 -0.37 9.04 -21.40
CA GLN A 496 0.36 9.35 -22.63
C GLN A 496 1.02 10.73 -22.59
N GLU A 497 0.69 11.57 -21.59
CA GLU A 497 1.24 12.92 -21.45
C GLU A 497 2.64 12.97 -20.80
N GLY A 498 3.01 11.91 -20.08
CA GLY A 498 4.31 11.76 -19.42
C GLY A 498 5.25 10.80 -20.15
N TYR A 499 6.51 10.73 -19.68
CA TYR A 499 7.54 9.81 -20.16
C TYR A 499 6.96 8.40 -20.25
N ARG A 500 7.12 7.68 -21.36
CA ARG A 500 6.51 6.36 -21.49
C ARG A 500 7.40 5.32 -20.82
N VAL A 501 6.84 4.65 -19.82
CA VAL A 501 7.42 3.43 -19.25
C VAL A 501 6.60 2.29 -19.83
N PRO A 502 7.21 1.31 -20.51
CA PRO A 502 6.47 0.14 -20.92
C PRO A 502 6.08 -0.61 -19.64
N TYR A 503 4.83 -1.08 -19.56
CA TYR A 503 4.38 -2.01 -18.53
C TYR A 503 3.58 -3.10 -19.24
N SER A 504 3.63 -4.32 -18.72
CA SER A 504 2.99 -5.48 -19.37
C SER A 504 1.84 -6.05 -18.55
N TRP A 505 1.70 -5.60 -17.31
CA TRP A 505 0.67 -6.09 -16.41
C TRP A 505 -0.77 -5.86 -16.90
N PRO A 506 -1.15 -4.77 -17.61
CA PRO A 506 -2.54 -4.61 -18.06
C PRO A 506 -2.95 -5.71 -19.04
N GLU A 507 -2.10 -6.01 -20.03
CA GLU A 507 -2.33 -7.08 -21.00
C GLU A 507 -2.21 -8.46 -20.35
N ALA A 508 -1.22 -8.65 -19.46
CA ALA A 508 -1.01 -9.93 -18.78
C ALA A 508 -2.18 -10.29 -17.85
N LEU A 509 -2.73 -9.31 -17.12
CA LEU A 509 -3.90 -9.50 -16.26
C LEU A 509 -5.14 -9.83 -17.09
N ALA A 510 -5.39 -9.08 -18.17
CA ALA A 510 -6.52 -9.33 -19.07
C ALA A 510 -6.43 -10.73 -19.72
N ALA A 511 -5.22 -11.15 -20.12
CA ALA A 511 -5.00 -12.49 -20.67
C ALA A 511 -5.21 -13.59 -19.63
N ALA A 512 -4.73 -13.40 -18.40
CA ALA A 512 -4.88 -14.37 -17.31
C ALA A 512 -6.34 -14.50 -16.83
N ALA A 513 -7.13 -13.44 -16.93
CA ALA A 513 -8.52 -13.44 -16.48
C ALA A 513 -9.48 -14.30 -17.34
N GLY A 514 -9.11 -14.64 -18.58
CA GLY A 514 -9.90 -15.51 -19.46
C GLY A 514 -11.11 -14.83 -20.14
N ASP A 515 -11.77 -15.55 -21.05
CA ASP A 515 -12.93 -15.08 -21.84
C ASP A 515 -14.25 -15.51 -21.17
N ALA A 516 -15.01 -14.56 -20.64
CA ALA A 516 -16.32 -14.83 -20.03
C ALA A 516 -17.50 -14.75 -21.02
N ARG A 517 -17.31 -14.23 -22.25
CA ARG A 517 -18.41 -13.91 -23.17
C ARG A 517 -18.63 -14.95 -24.27
N THR A 518 -17.63 -15.76 -24.60
CA THR A 518 -17.73 -16.78 -25.67
C THR A 518 -17.81 -18.21 -25.16
N ALA A 519 -18.05 -18.37 -23.87
CA ALA A 519 -18.12 -19.66 -23.25
C ALA A 519 -19.33 -20.48 -23.73
N THR A 520 -19.07 -21.56 -24.47
CA THR A 520 -19.84 -22.80 -24.25
C THR A 520 -19.78 -23.13 -22.76
N ALA A 521 -20.79 -23.80 -22.19
CA ALA A 521 -20.87 -24.03 -20.73
C ALA A 521 -19.57 -24.57 -20.08
N ALA A 522 -18.71 -25.26 -20.86
CA ALA A 522 -17.40 -25.77 -20.44
C ALA A 522 -16.25 -24.74 -20.47
N ALA A 523 -16.33 -23.64 -21.24
CA ALA A 523 -15.31 -22.59 -21.24
C ALA A 523 -15.60 -21.47 -20.23
N ALA A 524 -16.85 -21.34 -19.77
CA ALA A 524 -17.25 -20.38 -18.72
C ALA A 524 -16.70 -20.80 -17.36
N SER A 525 -16.50 -22.10 -17.16
CA SER A 525 -16.01 -22.66 -15.91
C SER A 525 -14.55 -22.35 -15.62
N ASP A 526 -13.81 -21.73 -16.57
CA ASP A 526 -12.37 -21.53 -16.48
C ASP A 526 -11.96 -20.04 -16.42
N ALA A 527 -12.92 -19.11 -16.50
CA ALA A 527 -12.65 -17.67 -16.46
C ALA A 527 -12.65 -17.12 -15.02
N TRP A 528 -11.69 -16.24 -14.72
CA TRP A 528 -11.55 -15.63 -13.40
C TRP A 528 -12.41 -14.38 -13.21
N VAL A 529 -12.66 -13.60 -14.26
CA VAL A 529 -13.35 -12.31 -14.09
C VAL A 529 -14.86 -12.48 -13.91
N CYS A 530 -15.43 -11.82 -12.91
CA CYS A 530 -16.88 -11.88 -12.62
C CYS A 530 -17.57 -10.51 -12.48
N PHE A 531 -16.80 -9.43 -12.33
CA PHE A 531 -17.29 -8.06 -12.20
C PHE A 531 -16.25 -7.05 -12.69
N ASP A 532 -16.69 -5.98 -13.36
CA ASP A 532 -15.85 -4.86 -13.82
C ASP A 532 -16.71 -3.58 -13.81
N GLY A 533 -16.51 -2.75 -12.80
CA GLY A 533 -17.33 -1.55 -12.53
C GLY A 533 -16.50 -0.28 -12.57
N VAL A 534 -16.90 0.69 -13.39
CA VAL A 534 -16.26 2.00 -13.56
C VAL A 534 -17.12 3.09 -12.91
N PHE A 535 -16.57 3.76 -11.92
CA PHE A 535 -17.21 4.81 -11.15
C PHE A 535 -16.60 6.16 -11.46
N ILE A 536 -17.44 7.17 -11.71
CA ILE A 536 -17.03 8.52 -12.10
C ILE A 536 -17.74 9.56 -11.23
N ASP A 537 -17.07 10.69 -11.02
CA ASP A 537 -17.51 11.79 -10.17
C ASP A 537 -17.80 11.33 -8.73
N ASN A 538 -19.03 11.49 -8.26
CA ASN A 538 -19.46 11.09 -6.93
C ASN A 538 -19.93 9.64 -6.85
N GLY A 539 -19.78 8.86 -7.93
CA GLY A 539 -20.25 7.47 -8.01
C GLY A 539 -19.52 6.53 -7.04
N TYR A 540 -18.28 6.84 -6.67
CA TYR A 540 -17.52 6.09 -5.67
C TYR A 540 -17.27 6.94 -4.43
N GLY A 541 -17.74 6.47 -3.28
CA GLY A 541 -17.36 7.00 -1.97
C GLY A 541 -16.29 6.13 -1.35
N TYR A 542 -15.24 6.74 -0.81
CA TYR A 542 -14.24 6.01 -0.01
C TYR A 542 -13.98 6.73 1.31
N PHE A 543 -13.61 5.96 2.31
CA PHE A 543 -13.22 6.50 3.61
C PHE A 543 -11.73 6.83 3.63
N CYS A 544 -11.39 8.10 3.81
CA CYS A 544 -10.01 8.56 3.91
C CYS A 544 -9.54 8.52 5.36
N THR A 545 -8.71 7.54 5.69
CA THR A 545 -8.17 7.33 7.04
C THR A 545 -7.29 8.47 7.52
N THR A 546 -6.61 9.21 6.62
CA THR A 546 -5.82 10.39 7.01
C THR A 546 -6.70 11.55 7.48
N THR A 547 -7.87 11.74 6.88
CA THR A 547 -8.78 12.86 7.23
C THR A 547 -9.94 12.46 8.13
N ASN A 548 -10.13 11.17 8.37
CA ASN A 548 -11.26 10.58 9.10
C ASN A 548 -12.62 10.97 8.48
N LYS A 549 -12.68 11.05 7.14
CA LYS A 549 -13.86 11.53 6.41
C LYS A 549 -14.17 10.62 5.22
N TRP A 550 -15.46 10.53 4.90
CA TRP A 550 -15.89 10.09 3.59
C TRP A 550 -15.51 11.14 2.55
N LEU A 551 -14.78 10.71 1.53
CA LEU A 551 -14.46 11.53 0.38
C LEU A 551 -15.28 11.03 -0.80
N HIS A 552 -15.97 11.98 -1.43
CA HIS A 552 -16.70 11.80 -2.67
C HIS A 552 -15.99 12.61 -3.77
N GLY A 553 -16.28 12.29 -5.03
CA GLY A 553 -15.67 13.02 -6.14
C GLY A 553 -14.29 12.49 -6.52
N VAL A 554 -13.98 11.23 -6.22
CA VAL A 554 -12.79 10.59 -6.82
C VAL A 554 -13.04 10.52 -8.32
N THR A 555 -12.22 11.25 -9.07
CA THR A 555 -12.50 11.61 -10.47
C THR A 555 -12.76 10.43 -11.39
N ALA A 556 -12.20 9.25 -11.09
CA ALA A 556 -12.61 7.98 -11.66
C ALA A 556 -11.94 6.78 -10.94
N THR A 557 -12.73 5.76 -10.60
CA THR A 557 -12.28 4.50 -9.95
C THR A 557 -12.82 3.30 -10.71
N GLU A 558 -12.04 2.24 -10.83
CA GLU A 558 -12.45 0.95 -11.38
C GLU A 558 -12.39 -0.12 -10.29
N VAL A 559 -13.43 -0.96 -10.21
CA VAL A 559 -13.52 -2.09 -9.28
C VAL A 559 -13.68 -3.37 -10.08
N ILE A 560 -12.72 -4.27 -9.96
CA ILE A 560 -12.70 -5.56 -10.66
C ILE A 560 -12.83 -6.70 -9.65
N GLY A 561 -13.79 -7.60 -9.88
CA GLY A 561 -13.93 -8.85 -9.14
C GLY A 561 -13.35 -10.03 -9.92
N LEU A 562 -12.33 -10.68 -9.37
CA LEU A 562 -11.71 -11.89 -9.91
C LEU A 562 -12.07 -13.06 -8.99
N ALA A 563 -13.02 -13.89 -9.41
CA ALA A 563 -13.39 -15.10 -8.72
C ALA A 563 -12.65 -16.30 -9.31
N GLN A 564 -12.03 -17.12 -8.48
CA GLN A 564 -11.47 -18.40 -8.92
C GLN A 564 -12.56 -19.24 -9.62
N PRO A 565 -12.29 -19.81 -10.81
CA PRO A 565 -13.30 -20.48 -11.60
C PRO A 565 -13.94 -21.66 -10.86
N ARG A 566 -15.28 -21.62 -10.68
CA ARG A 566 -16.08 -22.63 -9.95
C ARG A 566 -17.57 -22.51 -10.24
N ALA A 567 -18.35 -23.55 -9.89
CA ALA A 567 -19.77 -23.65 -10.22
C ALA A 567 -20.67 -22.53 -9.66
N SER A 568 -20.31 -21.88 -8.54
CA SER A 568 -21.07 -20.76 -7.97
C SER A 568 -20.16 -19.56 -7.67
N PRO A 569 -20.23 -18.47 -8.47
CA PRO A 569 -19.45 -17.27 -8.22
C PRO A 569 -20.14 -16.42 -7.15
N GLN A 570 -19.95 -16.80 -5.89
CA GLN A 570 -20.45 -16.06 -4.72
C GLN A 570 -20.01 -14.58 -4.76
N LEU A 571 -18.79 -14.30 -5.23
CA LEU A 571 -18.27 -12.94 -5.36
C LEU A 571 -19.13 -12.08 -6.29
N LYS A 572 -19.52 -12.61 -7.45
CA LYS A 572 -20.36 -11.89 -8.40
C LYS A 572 -21.67 -11.44 -7.76
N ARG A 573 -22.36 -12.36 -7.08
CA ARG A 573 -23.63 -12.06 -6.41
C ARG A 573 -23.47 -11.01 -5.32
N ALA A 574 -22.39 -11.08 -4.54
CA ALA A 574 -22.11 -10.10 -3.51
C ALA A 574 -21.80 -8.71 -4.10
N LEU A 575 -20.98 -8.62 -5.16
CA LEU A 575 -20.69 -7.36 -5.83
C LEU A 575 -21.94 -6.77 -6.52
N ASP A 576 -22.74 -7.60 -7.19
CA ASP A 576 -23.99 -7.18 -7.82
C ASP A 576 -25.00 -6.67 -6.77
N SER A 577 -25.07 -7.34 -5.61
CA SER A 577 -25.92 -6.92 -4.50
C SER A 577 -25.44 -5.62 -3.85
N PHE A 578 -24.14 -5.42 -3.73
CA PHE A 578 -23.58 -4.20 -3.13
C PHE A 578 -23.78 -2.99 -4.05
N TYR A 579 -23.50 -3.15 -5.34
CA TYR A 579 -23.54 -2.04 -6.31
C TYR A 579 -24.91 -1.84 -6.99
N VAL A 580 -25.96 -2.53 -6.53
CA VAL A 580 -27.36 -2.49 -7.01
C VAL A 580 -27.51 -2.00 -8.45
N VAL A 581 -27.45 -2.94 -9.39
CA VAL A 581 -28.03 -2.73 -10.71
C VAL A 581 -29.54 -2.98 -10.56
N PRO A 582 -30.45 -2.05 -10.92
CA PRO A 582 -31.86 -2.36 -10.98
C PRO A 582 -32.02 -3.55 -11.94
N ALA A 583 -32.44 -4.70 -11.44
CA ALA A 583 -32.86 -5.78 -12.31
C ALA A 583 -34.03 -5.23 -13.12
N SER A 584 -33.86 -5.08 -14.43
CA SER A 584 -34.99 -4.89 -15.32
C SER A 584 -35.84 -6.14 -15.19
N SER A 585 -36.91 -6.06 -14.40
CA SER A 585 -38.00 -7.02 -14.50
C SER A 585 -38.39 -7.07 -15.98
N PRO A 586 -38.52 -8.25 -16.59
CA PRO A 586 -39.06 -8.31 -17.94
C PRO A 586 -40.44 -7.63 -17.91
N PRO A 587 -40.81 -6.88 -18.96
CA PRO A 587 -42.13 -6.29 -19.03
C PRO A 587 -43.14 -7.41 -18.85
N SER A 588 -43.98 -7.30 -17.81
CA SER A 588 -45.16 -8.12 -17.69
C SER A 588 -45.99 -7.90 -18.95
N THR A 589 -46.05 -8.96 -19.75
CA THR A 589 -46.87 -9.09 -20.97
C THR A 589 -48.33 -8.87 -20.68
#